data_AF-A0A5N7W8D2-F1
#
_entry.id   AF-A0A5N7W8D2-F1
#
_cell.length_a   1.000
_cell.length_b   1.000
_cell.length_c   1.000
_cell.angle_alpha   90.00
_cell.angle_beta   90.00
_cell.angle_gamma   90.00
#
_symmetry.space_group_name_H-M   'P 1'
#
loop_
_entity.id
_entity.type
_entity.pdbx_description
1 polymer ?
#
loop_
_entity_poly.entity_id
_entity_poly.type
_entity_poly.pdbx_seq_one_letter_code
_entity_poly.pdbx_strand_id
1 'polypeptide(L)'
;MRIDIFCRENPMPLNNPSESARPQRQINDVDYVGSAEAMSILGVRRETLYTYVSRGLIKTMQRPGVKAKLYRKADVEKLRSRAVARSGGPQVAHSLRYGEPIAQTWISEITAHGPRYRGVLARDLVRDGRSFEFASELIWTGLPRTRDIAWPPLQDTRQAESLVNLALHSAEHVTPLKLLSMLTTSLSAFERAEDDMQTAGFAACRRLLQTLAGTAGVFGPRAQFSAPRDGEFMAQCVARGLGLGDRPDAVRAIDAALVMSAEHELSAPTFATRICASTGADLHACVAAAMLTQSGSMQVGGAVEVEALIDALPFGLEPEDALPLAAASGFKSNELPCFGHPLYDGEDPRSAVLLDFIGRLDTHGPDTPRVQALVAGARQAGQHPNVFAALVILCKAIGLPNGSGAMLHTLARTSGWIAHAMEQRLTGAMLRPRAKYMGQHHPR
;
A
#
# COMPACT_ATOMS: atom_id res chain seq x y z
N MET A 1 -32.20 52.40 61.96
CA MET A 1 -31.55 53.71 61.79
C MET A 1 -30.25 53.49 61.01
N ARG A 2 -30.18 54.02 59.79
CA ARG A 2 -29.01 54.54 59.06
C ARG A 2 -27.72 53.68 58.95
N ILE A 3 -27.33 53.22 57.75
CA ILE A 3 -26.47 53.89 56.71
C ILE A 3 -24.98 53.48 56.89
N ASP A 4 -24.42 52.69 55.97
CA ASP A 4 -23.26 53.00 55.06
C ASP A 4 -22.00 52.18 55.49
N ILE A 5 -20.97 51.84 54.71
CA ILE A 5 -20.51 52.03 53.32
C ILE A 5 -19.39 50.98 53.06
N PHE A 6 -19.31 50.48 51.82
CA PHE A 6 -18.20 49.91 51.03
C PHE A 6 -17.10 48.96 51.59
N CYS A 7 -17.02 47.82 50.88
CA CYS A 7 -15.86 47.08 50.35
C CYS A 7 -14.75 46.56 51.28
N ARG A 8 -14.66 45.21 51.39
CA ARG A 8 -13.50 44.41 50.91
C ARG A 8 -13.72 42.88 51.04
N GLU A 9 -13.10 42.18 50.09
CA GLU A 9 -12.53 40.82 50.15
C GLU A 9 -13.39 39.56 49.85
N ASN A 10 -13.10 39.01 48.65
CA ASN A 10 -13.17 37.65 48.08
C ASN A 10 -13.86 36.49 48.83
N PRO A 11 -14.45 35.57 48.05
CA PRO A 11 -13.78 34.27 47.89
C PRO A 11 -13.68 33.78 46.42
N MET A 12 -12.64 32.99 46.16
CA MET A 12 -12.35 32.31 44.88
C MET A 12 -13.51 31.46 44.34
N PRO A 13 -13.57 31.28 43.00
CA PRO A 13 -14.07 30.04 42.41
C PRO A 13 -13.06 29.33 41.48
N LEU A 14 -13.26 28.02 41.34
CA LEU A 14 -12.57 27.04 40.49
C LEU A 14 -13.18 26.97 39.07
N ASN A 15 -12.32 26.80 38.04
CA ASN A 15 -12.51 26.18 36.69
C ASN A 15 -13.62 26.74 35.74
N ASN A 16 -13.50 26.90 34.40
CA ASN A 16 -12.66 26.39 33.29
C ASN A 16 -13.01 27.25 31.99
N PRO A 17 -12.63 26.92 30.73
CA PRO A 17 -11.36 27.07 29.99
C PRO A 17 -11.37 28.09 28.80
N SER A 18 -10.16 28.45 28.34
CA SER A 18 -9.73 28.87 26.97
C SER A 18 -10.56 29.84 26.11
N GLU A 19 -9.99 31.03 25.87
CA GLU A 19 -10.36 31.97 24.79
C GLU A 19 -9.79 31.58 23.40
N SER A 20 -10.72 31.26 22.49
CA SER A 20 -10.81 31.79 21.11
C SER A 20 -9.88 31.25 19.99
N ALA A 21 -10.33 30.16 19.36
CA ALA A 21 -10.17 29.97 17.90
C ALA A 21 -11.12 30.95 17.17
N ARG A 22 -10.60 31.76 16.24
CA ARG A 22 -11.44 32.61 15.37
C ARG A 22 -12.09 31.75 14.28
N PRO A 23 -13.40 31.91 13.99
CA PRO A 23 -14.06 31.10 12.98
C PRO A 23 -13.58 31.47 11.58
N GLN A 24 -13.17 30.46 10.80
CA GLN A 24 -12.95 30.57 9.36
C GLN A 24 -14.26 31.01 8.70
N ARG A 25 -14.18 32.02 7.82
CA ARG A 25 -15.36 32.64 7.22
C ARG A 25 -15.68 31.96 5.90
N GLN A 26 -16.48 30.91 5.95
CA GLN A 26 -17.08 30.26 4.77
C GLN A 26 -18.15 31.17 4.15
N ILE A 27 -18.06 31.38 2.83
CA ILE A 27 -19.10 32.07 2.05
C ILE A 27 -19.23 31.33 0.72
N ASN A 28 -20.43 30.84 0.39
CA ASN A 28 -20.72 30.02 -0.80
C ASN A 28 -19.74 28.83 -0.97
N ASP A 29 -19.47 28.10 0.13
CA ASP A 29 -18.52 26.97 0.19
C ASP A 29 -17.08 27.31 -0.24
N VAL A 30 -16.71 28.59 -0.22
CA VAL A 30 -15.34 29.06 -0.50
C VAL A 30 -14.77 29.77 0.71
N ASP A 31 -13.60 29.33 1.14
CA ASP A 31 -12.89 29.89 2.28
C ASP A 31 -12.17 31.21 1.96
N TYR A 32 -12.37 32.21 2.82
CA TYR A 32 -11.68 33.49 2.77
C TYR A 32 -10.95 33.79 4.09
N VAL A 33 -9.79 34.42 3.96
CA VAL A 33 -8.93 34.85 5.07
C VAL A 33 -8.73 36.36 5.09
N GLY A 34 -8.43 36.90 6.27
CA GLY A 34 -8.09 38.31 6.43
C GLY A 34 -6.68 38.65 5.95
N SER A 35 -6.35 39.93 5.81
CA SER A 35 -5.01 40.36 5.35
C SER A 35 -3.87 39.88 6.24
N ALA A 36 -4.04 39.91 7.57
CA ALA A 36 -3.01 39.48 8.52
C ALA A 36 -2.73 37.97 8.41
N GLU A 37 -3.78 37.17 8.26
CA GLU A 37 -3.70 35.73 8.08
C GLU A 37 -3.10 35.37 6.72
N ALA A 38 -3.51 36.04 5.64
CA ALA A 38 -2.93 35.86 4.31
C ALA A 38 -1.43 36.16 4.27
N MET A 39 -0.98 37.24 4.94
CA MET A 39 0.45 37.56 5.08
C MET A 39 1.20 36.50 5.88
N SER A 40 0.59 35.99 6.96
CA SER A 40 1.17 34.92 7.79
C SER A 40 1.32 33.61 7.00
N ILE A 41 0.30 33.20 6.23
CA ILE A 41 0.35 32.00 5.38
C ILE A 41 1.45 32.12 4.32
N LEU A 42 1.56 33.28 3.66
CA LEU A 42 2.56 33.50 2.60
C LEU A 42 3.97 33.79 3.14
N GLY A 43 4.11 34.22 4.40
CA GLY A 43 5.37 34.69 4.96
C GLY A 43 5.88 35.99 4.32
N VAL A 44 4.97 36.86 3.84
CA VAL A 44 5.34 38.09 3.10
C VAL A 44 4.80 39.35 3.76
N ARG A 45 5.43 40.49 3.46
CA ARG A 45 4.96 41.81 3.90
C ARG A 45 3.76 42.29 3.06
N ARG A 46 3.08 43.31 3.57
CA ARG A 46 1.81 43.81 3.02
C ARG A 46 1.95 44.30 1.57
N GLU A 47 3.08 44.90 1.24
CA GLU A 47 3.40 45.41 -0.10
C GLU A 47 3.42 44.27 -1.13
N THR A 48 4.01 43.14 -0.75
CA THR A 48 4.08 41.93 -1.58
C THR A 48 2.72 41.27 -1.75
N LEU A 49 1.91 41.22 -0.67
CA LEU A 49 0.54 40.72 -0.74
C LEU A 49 -0.31 41.55 -1.72
N TYR A 50 -0.20 42.89 -1.66
CA TYR A 50 -0.91 43.77 -2.61
C TYR A 50 -0.40 43.62 -4.04
N THR A 51 0.90 43.34 -4.22
CA THR A 51 1.45 43.05 -5.54
C THR A 51 0.79 41.80 -6.14
N TYR A 52 0.63 40.73 -5.37
CA TYR A 52 -0.06 39.51 -5.83
C TYR A 52 -1.53 39.76 -6.20
N VAL A 53 -2.24 40.59 -5.44
CA VAL A 53 -3.61 40.99 -5.79
C VAL A 53 -3.64 41.82 -7.07
N SER A 54 -2.77 42.82 -7.19
CA SER A 54 -2.73 43.70 -8.37
C SER A 54 -2.41 42.95 -9.67
N ARG A 55 -1.63 41.86 -9.57
CA ARG A 55 -1.29 40.97 -10.67
C ARG A 55 -2.34 39.88 -10.92
N GLY A 56 -3.47 39.92 -10.21
CA GLY A 56 -4.58 38.96 -10.36
C GLY A 56 -4.30 37.57 -9.80
N LEU A 57 -3.23 37.38 -9.01
CA LEU A 57 -2.80 36.07 -8.50
C LEU A 57 -3.56 35.64 -7.25
N ILE A 58 -4.19 36.58 -6.52
CA ILE A 58 -5.07 36.31 -5.38
C ILE A 58 -6.39 37.04 -5.62
N LYS A 59 -7.49 36.29 -5.67
CA LYS A 59 -8.82 36.89 -5.76
C LYS A 59 -9.19 37.52 -4.42
N THR A 60 -9.76 38.71 -4.48
CA THR A 60 -10.23 39.44 -3.30
C THR A 60 -11.72 39.69 -3.39
N MET A 61 -12.34 39.80 -2.22
CA MET A 61 -13.75 40.13 -2.08
C MET A 61 -13.91 41.19 -1.00
N GLN A 62 -14.85 42.11 -1.20
CA GLN A 62 -15.23 43.11 -0.22
C GLN A 62 -16.65 42.83 0.24
N ARG A 63 -16.84 42.63 1.54
CA ARG A 63 -18.17 42.40 2.11
C ARG A 63 -18.89 43.74 2.28
N PRO A 64 -20.18 43.87 1.90
CA PRO A 64 -20.96 45.07 2.20
C PRO A 64 -20.95 45.35 3.72
N GLY A 65 -20.59 46.58 4.12
CA GLY A 65 -20.59 47.01 5.52
C GLY A 65 -19.30 46.79 6.32
N VAL A 66 -18.26 46.15 5.76
CA VAL A 66 -16.96 45.97 6.45
C VAL A 66 -15.83 46.57 5.61
N LYS A 67 -15.03 47.49 6.19
CA LYS A 67 -13.92 48.17 5.48
C LYS A 67 -12.77 47.24 5.07
N ALA A 68 -12.68 46.03 5.61
CA ALA A 68 -11.56 45.12 5.38
C ALA A 68 -11.79 44.22 4.14
N LYS A 69 -10.79 44.18 3.24
CA LYS A 69 -10.74 43.26 2.10
C LYS A 69 -10.41 41.83 2.57
N LEU A 70 -11.11 40.86 2.01
CA LEU A 70 -10.89 39.43 2.24
C LEU A 70 -10.18 38.80 1.03
N TYR A 71 -9.39 37.77 1.29
CA TYR A 71 -8.51 37.12 0.31
C TYR A 71 -8.90 35.64 0.22
N ARG A 72 -9.06 35.10 -0.99
CA ARG A 72 -9.44 33.70 -1.16
C ARG A 72 -8.33 32.77 -0.67
N LYS A 73 -8.62 31.91 0.31
CA LYS A 73 -7.61 31.09 1.01
C LYS A 73 -6.86 30.15 0.07
N ALA A 74 -7.57 29.49 -0.84
CA ALA A 74 -6.98 28.57 -1.82
C ALA A 74 -5.93 29.25 -2.74
N ASP A 75 -6.13 30.52 -3.11
CA ASP A 75 -5.17 31.24 -3.96
C ASP A 75 -3.90 31.61 -3.18
N VAL A 76 -4.07 31.96 -1.89
CA VAL A 76 -2.97 32.26 -0.95
C VAL A 76 -2.12 31.01 -0.71
N GLU A 77 -2.75 29.85 -0.46
CA GLU A 77 -2.05 28.57 -0.26
C GLU A 77 -1.35 28.09 -1.54
N LYS A 78 -1.98 28.28 -2.71
CA LYS A 78 -1.40 27.96 -4.01
C LYS A 78 -0.18 28.83 -4.36
N LEU A 79 -0.15 30.08 -3.93
CA LEU A 79 1.03 30.93 -4.10
C LEU A 79 2.15 30.55 -3.13
N ARG A 80 1.80 30.17 -1.90
CA ARG A 80 2.77 29.64 -0.93
C ARG A 80 3.45 28.39 -1.48
N SER A 81 2.68 27.42 -2.00
CA SER A 81 3.26 26.20 -2.58
C SER A 81 4.18 26.48 -3.77
N ARG A 82 3.84 27.47 -4.61
CA ARG A 82 4.69 27.93 -5.74
C ARG A 82 5.95 28.67 -5.30
N ALA A 83 5.91 29.43 -4.21
CA ALA A 83 7.08 30.11 -3.65
C ALA A 83 8.04 29.10 -3.00
N VAL A 84 7.49 28.11 -2.29
CA VAL A 84 8.25 27.02 -1.66
C VAL A 84 8.93 26.13 -2.71
N ALA A 85 8.27 25.88 -3.85
CA ALA A 85 8.84 25.13 -4.98
C ALA A 85 10.10 25.76 -5.59
N ARG A 86 10.28 27.08 -5.48
CA ARG A 86 11.50 27.77 -5.99
C ARG A 86 12.68 27.72 -5.01
N SER A 87 12.46 27.33 -3.76
CA SER A 87 13.47 27.33 -2.69
C SER A 87 14.11 25.97 -2.38
N GLY A 88 13.87 24.93 -3.19
CA GLY A 88 14.70 23.70 -3.20
C GLY A 88 14.72 22.87 -1.91
N GLY A 89 13.74 23.04 -1.01
CA GLY A 89 13.61 22.25 0.21
C GLY A 89 12.14 22.08 0.64
N PRO A 90 11.92 21.43 1.81
CA PRO A 90 10.79 20.59 2.24
C PRO A 90 9.97 19.73 1.27
N GLN A 91 9.92 20.04 -0.02
CA GLN A 91 8.98 19.37 -0.95
C GLN A 91 9.33 17.90 -1.21
N VAL A 92 10.60 17.52 -1.36
CA VAL A 92 10.99 16.10 -1.58
C VAL A 92 10.63 15.21 -0.39
N ALA A 93 10.80 15.70 0.85
CA ALA A 93 10.45 14.95 2.05
C ALA A 93 8.93 14.78 2.23
N HIS A 94 8.14 15.77 1.82
CA HIS A 94 6.67 15.69 1.80
C HIS A 94 6.15 14.84 0.63
N SER A 95 6.81 14.90 -0.52
CA SER A 95 6.49 14.06 -1.68
C SER A 95 6.81 12.57 -1.45
N LEU A 96 7.82 12.27 -0.61
CA LEU A 96 8.10 10.90 -0.15
C LEU A 96 7.03 10.34 0.82
N ARG A 97 6.08 11.15 1.29
CA ARG A 97 5.00 10.74 2.21
C ARG A 97 3.64 11.00 1.58
N TYR A 98 3.23 10.12 0.66
CA TYR A 98 1.93 10.18 -0.02
C TYR A 98 1.64 11.56 -0.66
N GLY A 99 2.71 12.27 -1.07
CA GLY A 99 2.61 13.58 -1.72
C GLY A 99 2.69 13.46 -3.25
N GLU A 100 3.02 14.57 -3.91
CA GLU A 100 3.12 14.61 -5.38
C GLU A 100 4.10 13.55 -5.92
N PRO A 101 3.79 12.88 -7.05
CA PRO A 101 4.67 11.88 -7.66
C PRO A 101 6.10 12.39 -7.86
N ILE A 102 7.08 11.63 -7.35
CA ILE A 102 8.51 12.00 -7.41
C ILE A 102 9.28 11.35 -8.56
N ALA A 103 8.69 10.35 -9.21
CA ALA A 103 9.28 9.64 -10.32
C ALA A 103 8.25 9.46 -11.43
N GLN A 104 8.74 9.48 -12.67
CA GLN A 104 7.94 9.08 -13.82
C GLN A 104 7.93 7.55 -13.91
N THR A 105 6.79 7.01 -14.30
CA THR A 105 6.61 5.60 -14.63
C THR A 105 5.53 5.45 -15.70
N TRP A 106 5.70 4.47 -16.58
CA TRP A 106 4.71 4.07 -17.57
C TRP A 106 3.98 2.79 -17.17
N ILE A 107 4.28 2.23 -15.99
CA ILE A 107 3.80 0.90 -15.55
C ILE A 107 2.38 0.98 -15.00
N SER A 108 2.14 1.88 -14.06
CA SER A 108 0.83 2.00 -13.41
C SER A 108 0.53 3.41 -12.93
N GLU A 109 -0.74 3.70 -12.75
CA GLU A 109 -1.25 4.90 -12.06
C GLU A 109 -2.25 4.51 -10.97
N ILE A 110 -2.34 5.32 -9.92
CA ILE A 110 -3.33 5.17 -8.85
C ILE A 110 -4.50 6.11 -9.11
N THR A 111 -5.71 5.56 -9.16
CA THR A 111 -6.96 6.32 -9.33
C THR A 111 -7.89 6.08 -8.15
N ALA A 112 -8.95 6.90 -8.02
CA ALA A 112 -10.02 6.66 -7.04
C ALA A 112 -10.72 5.29 -7.21
N HIS A 113 -10.57 4.65 -8.38
CA HIS A 113 -11.12 3.33 -8.68
C HIS A 113 -10.10 2.20 -8.52
N GLY A 114 -8.91 2.50 -8.00
CA GLY A 114 -7.83 1.55 -7.81
C GLY A 114 -6.71 1.72 -8.83
N PRO A 115 -5.73 0.80 -8.82
CA PRO A 115 -4.61 0.88 -9.75
C PRO A 115 -5.03 0.56 -11.19
N ARG A 116 -4.44 1.29 -12.13
CA ARG A 116 -4.45 0.93 -13.56
C ARG A 116 -3.09 0.39 -13.95
N TYR A 117 -3.06 -0.80 -14.54
CA TYR A 117 -1.87 -1.41 -15.12
C TYR A 117 -1.84 -1.07 -16.59
N ARG A 118 -0.86 -0.26 -17.03
CA ARG A 118 -0.73 0.19 -18.43
C ARG A 118 -2.04 0.78 -18.98
N GLY A 119 -2.72 1.57 -18.14
CA GLY A 119 -3.99 2.21 -18.48
C GLY A 119 -5.26 1.36 -18.27
N VAL A 120 -5.15 0.06 -17.97
CA VAL A 120 -6.30 -0.82 -17.72
C VAL A 120 -6.52 -0.98 -16.22
N LEU A 121 -7.74 -0.74 -15.72
CA LEU A 121 -8.06 -0.90 -14.29
C LEU A 121 -7.88 -2.36 -13.86
N ALA A 122 -7.18 -2.59 -12.74
CA ALA A 122 -6.99 -3.94 -12.19
C ALA A 122 -8.31 -4.65 -11.91
N ARG A 123 -9.32 -3.92 -11.39
CA ARG A 123 -10.67 -4.46 -11.18
C ARG A 123 -11.37 -4.88 -12.47
N ASP A 124 -11.07 -4.24 -13.60
CA ASP A 124 -11.65 -4.60 -14.90
C ASP A 124 -11.01 -5.90 -15.40
N LEU A 125 -9.70 -6.09 -15.20
CA LEU A 125 -9.03 -7.36 -15.47
C LEU A 125 -9.67 -8.51 -14.68
N VAL A 126 -9.92 -8.30 -13.38
CA VAL A 126 -10.59 -9.30 -12.52
C VAL A 126 -12.02 -9.57 -12.98
N ARG A 127 -12.80 -8.52 -13.27
CA ARG A 127 -14.18 -8.64 -13.78
C ARG A 127 -14.23 -9.44 -15.07
N ASP A 128 -13.29 -9.19 -15.97
CA ASP A 128 -13.22 -9.82 -17.29
C ASP A 128 -12.56 -11.22 -17.23
N GLY A 129 -12.23 -11.72 -16.03
CA GLY A 129 -11.67 -13.05 -15.80
C GLY A 129 -10.26 -13.24 -16.36
N ARG A 130 -9.44 -12.17 -16.38
CA ARG A 130 -8.05 -12.21 -16.84
C ARG A 130 -7.14 -12.76 -15.74
N SER A 131 -6.29 -13.71 -16.13
CA SER A 131 -5.32 -14.33 -15.23
C SER A 131 -4.25 -13.39 -14.70
N PHE A 132 -3.60 -13.80 -13.62
CA PHE A 132 -2.37 -13.16 -13.16
C PHE A 132 -1.27 -13.15 -14.22
N GLU A 133 -1.13 -14.19 -15.04
CA GLU A 133 -0.19 -14.25 -16.16
C GLU A 133 -0.51 -13.16 -17.19
N PHE A 134 -1.79 -13.00 -17.55
CA PHE A 134 -2.24 -11.93 -18.44
C PHE A 134 -1.88 -10.55 -17.88
N ALA A 135 -2.20 -10.30 -16.61
CA ALA A 135 -1.91 -9.04 -15.95
C ALA A 135 -0.40 -8.76 -15.89
N SER A 136 0.41 -9.79 -15.59
CA SER A 136 1.87 -9.68 -15.53
C SER A 136 2.48 -9.36 -16.89
N GLU A 137 2.04 -10.05 -17.94
CA GLU A 137 2.51 -9.79 -19.31
C GLU A 137 2.11 -8.39 -19.78
N LEU A 138 0.92 -7.91 -19.41
CA LEU A 138 0.51 -6.52 -19.65
C LEU A 138 1.45 -5.55 -18.92
N ILE A 139 1.66 -5.73 -17.61
CA ILE A 139 2.54 -4.89 -16.78
C ILE A 139 3.95 -4.80 -17.38
N TRP A 140 4.50 -5.93 -17.82
CA TRP A 140 5.85 -6.03 -18.37
C TRP A 140 6.00 -5.43 -19.77
N THR A 141 5.09 -5.75 -20.67
CA THR A 141 5.25 -5.42 -22.10
C THR A 141 4.55 -4.12 -22.51
N GLY A 142 3.58 -3.66 -21.74
CA GLY A 142 2.70 -2.55 -22.14
C GLY A 142 1.65 -2.95 -23.20
N LEU A 143 1.67 -4.19 -23.68
CA LEU A 143 0.81 -4.67 -24.75
C LEU A 143 -0.16 -5.72 -24.20
N PRO A 144 -1.49 -5.47 -24.24
CA PRO A 144 -2.44 -6.48 -23.81
C PRO A 144 -2.36 -7.68 -24.75
N ARG A 145 -2.23 -8.88 -24.17
CA ARG A 145 -2.33 -10.11 -24.96
C ARG A 145 -3.76 -10.25 -25.47
N THR A 146 -3.93 -10.94 -26.60
CA THR A 146 -5.26 -11.22 -27.16
C THR A 146 -5.92 -12.43 -26.48
N ARG A 147 -5.11 -13.33 -25.94
CA ARG A 147 -5.55 -14.57 -25.29
C ARG A 147 -4.96 -14.67 -23.90
N ASP A 148 -5.70 -15.35 -23.05
CA ASP A 148 -5.23 -15.77 -21.75
C ASP A 148 -4.49 -17.11 -21.90
N ILE A 149 -3.23 -17.17 -21.44
CA ILE A 149 -2.33 -18.31 -21.70
C ILE A 149 -1.47 -18.55 -20.46
N ALA A 150 -1.53 -19.76 -19.92
CA ALA A 150 -0.62 -20.22 -18.87
C ALA A 150 0.83 -20.18 -19.37
N TRP A 151 1.78 -19.92 -18.46
CA TRP A 151 3.18 -19.94 -18.82
C TRP A 151 3.68 -21.38 -19.05
N PRO A 152 4.63 -21.59 -19.98
CA PRO A 152 5.31 -22.88 -20.09
C PRO A 152 5.89 -23.30 -18.73
N PRO A 153 5.81 -24.58 -18.35
CA PRO A 153 6.27 -25.04 -17.05
C PRO A 153 7.79 -24.89 -16.90
N LEU A 154 8.26 -24.92 -15.66
CA LEU A 154 9.69 -24.95 -15.34
C LEU A 154 10.34 -26.19 -15.95
N GLN A 155 11.44 -26.01 -16.70
CA GLN A 155 12.18 -27.15 -17.28
C GLN A 155 13.07 -27.88 -16.26
N ASP A 156 13.59 -27.17 -15.25
CA ASP A 156 14.38 -27.73 -14.15
C ASP A 156 13.96 -27.10 -12.82
N THR A 157 13.54 -27.92 -11.88
CA THR A 157 13.09 -27.53 -10.54
C THR A 157 14.09 -27.90 -9.44
N ARG A 158 15.15 -28.65 -9.75
CA ARG A 158 16.04 -29.26 -8.75
C ARG A 158 16.70 -28.24 -7.84
N GLN A 159 17.10 -27.10 -8.40
CA GLN A 159 17.70 -26.01 -7.63
C GLN A 159 16.69 -25.41 -6.65
N ALA A 160 15.48 -25.09 -7.12
CA ALA A 160 14.41 -24.56 -6.28
C ALA A 160 14.03 -25.54 -5.16
N GLU A 161 13.86 -26.82 -5.50
CA GLU A 161 13.56 -27.89 -4.54
C GLU A 161 14.66 -28.02 -3.49
N SER A 162 15.93 -27.97 -3.91
CA SER A 162 17.07 -28.08 -2.99
C SER A 162 17.15 -26.89 -2.03
N LEU A 163 16.91 -25.67 -2.51
CA LEU A 163 16.88 -24.46 -1.67
C LEU A 163 15.70 -24.45 -0.70
N VAL A 164 14.52 -24.88 -1.15
CA VAL A 164 13.34 -25.03 -0.30
C VAL A 164 13.56 -26.10 0.77
N ASN A 165 14.11 -27.25 0.39
CA ASN A 165 14.45 -28.31 1.34
C ASN A 165 15.47 -27.81 2.36
N LEU A 166 16.52 -27.10 1.95
CA LEU A 166 17.50 -26.52 2.87
C LEU A 166 16.85 -25.57 3.87
N ALA A 167 15.95 -24.68 3.40
CA ALA A 167 15.23 -23.75 4.27
C ALA A 167 14.38 -24.48 5.32
N LEU A 168 13.74 -25.59 4.94
CA LEU A 168 12.92 -26.40 5.83
C LEU A 168 13.73 -27.15 6.90
N HIS A 169 14.96 -27.58 6.57
CA HIS A 169 15.83 -28.24 7.55
C HIS A 169 16.48 -27.25 8.53
N SER A 170 16.61 -25.97 8.14
CA SER A 170 17.44 -24.99 8.86
C SER A 170 16.65 -24.08 9.81
N ALA A 171 15.32 -24.06 9.74
CA ALA A 171 14.49 -23.15 10.53
C ALA A 171 13.35 -23.90 11.24
N GLU A 172 13.31 -23.80 12.58
CA GLU A 172 12.19 -24.35 13.37
C GLU A 172 10.84 -23.75 12.96
N HIS A 173 10.82 -22.47 12.54
CA HIS A 173 9.63 -21.77 12.06
C HIS A 173 9.97 -20.83 10.89
N VAL A 174 9.78 -21.31 9.65
CA VAL A 174 9.86 -20.46 8.46
C VAL A 174 8.48 -19.87 8.14
N THR A 175 8.36 -18.54 8.09
CA THR A 175 7.14 -17.90 7.60
C THR A 175 7.17 -17.81 6.07
N PRO A 176 6.02 -17.77 5.39
CA PRO A 176 5.99 -17.64 3.93
C PRO A 176 6.83 -16.46 3.41
N LEU A 177 6.72 -15.30 4.05
CA LEU A 177 7.45 -14.10 3.63
C LEU A 177 8.98 -14.26 3.77
N LYS A 178 9.44 -14.90 4.86
CA LYS A 178 10.86 -15.20 5.07
C LYS A 178 11.36 -16.24 4.07
N LEU A 179 10.58 -17.28 3.79
CA LEU A 179 10.93 -18.31 2.81
C LEU A 179 11.13 -17.70 1.41
N LEU A 180 10.18 -16.88 0.95
CA LEU A 180 10.28 -16.19 -0.34
C LEU A 180 11.53 -15.31 -0.41
N SER A 181 11.83 -14.55 0.66
CA SER A 181 13.00 -13.66 0.74
C SER A 181 14.31 -14.43 0.71
N MET A 182 14.42 -15.50 1.50
CA MET A 182 15.58 -16.38 1.54
C MET A 182 15.82 -17.04 0.18
N LEU A 183 14.78 -17.65 -0.40
CA LEU A 183 14.84 -18.32 -1.69
C LEU A 183 15.30 -17.36 -2.79
N THR A 184 14.69 -16.17 -2.87
CA THR A 184 15.05 -15.15 -3.87
C THR A 184 16.50 -14.67 -3.69
N THR A 185 16.94 -14.46 -2.45
CA THR A 185 18.34 -14.09 -2.16
C THR A 185 19.30 -15.21 -2.57
N SER A 186 18.95 -16.47 -2.33
CA SER A 186 19.76 -17.61 -2.76
C SER A 186 19.81 -17.72 -4.29
N LEU A 187 18.71 -17.46 -5.01
CA LEU A 187 18.70 -17.47 -6.47
C LEU A 187 19.62 -16.40 -7.09
N SER A 188 19.75 -15.22 -6.45
CA SER A 188 20.72 -14.19 -6.85
C SER A 188 22.16 -14.72 -6.89
N ALA A 189 22.54 -15.57 -5.93
CA ALA A 189 23.89 -16.16 -5.89
C ALA A 189 24.17 -17.12 -7.06
N PHE A 190 23.15 -17.56 -7.78
CA PHE A 190 23.25 -18.48 -8.91
C PHE A 190 22.81 -17.85 -10.24
N GLU A 191 22.67 -16.53 -10.32
CA GLU A 191 22.29 -15.87 -11.57
C GLU A 191 23.28 -16.22 -12.69
N ARG A 192 22.76 -16.62 -13.84
CA ARG A 192 23.55 -16.98 -15.02
C ARG A 192 23.58 -15.80 -15.99
N ALA A 193 24.65 -15.64 -16.76
CA ALA A 193 24.68 -14.65 -17.85
C ALA A 193 23.55 -14.87 -18.89
N GLU A 194 23.06 -16.10 -19.01
CA GLU A 194 21.90 -16.49 -19.84
C GLU A 194 20.55 -15.97 -19.31
N ASP A 195 20.51 -15.50 -18.06
CA ASP A 195 19.35 -14.82 -17.47
C ASP A 195 19.31 -13.32 -17.82
N ASP A 196 20.27 -12.82 -18.62
CA ASP A 196 20.24 -11.46 -19.13
C ASP A 196 18.97 -11.24 -19.97
N MET A 197 18.15 -10.32 -19.48
CA MET A 197 16.86 -9.92 -20.05
C MET A 197 16.96 -9.52 -21.53
N GLN A 198 18.09 -8.94 -21.96
CA GLN A 198 18.30 -8.56 -23.35
C GLN A 198 18.32 -9.77 -24.29
N THR A 199 18.73 -10.94 -23.77
CA THR A 199 18.92 -12.16 -24.54
C THR A 199 17.79 -13.17 -24.30
N ALA A 200 17.26 -13.27 -23.08
CA ALA A 200 16.26 -14.26 -22.68
C ALA A 200 14.81 -13.75 -22.63
N GLY A 201 14.58 -12.45 -22.81
CA GLY A 201 13.28 -11.82 -22.58
C GLY A 201 12.70 -12.17 -21.20
N PHE A 202 11.38 -12.29 -21.09
CA PHE A 202 10.70 -12.56 -19.81
C PHE A 202 10.79 -14.00 -19.29
N ALA A 203 11.62 -14.87 -19.88
CA ALA A 203 11.73 -16.26 -19.44
C ALA A 203 12.23 -16.37 -18.00
N ALA A 204 13.24 -15.58 -17.61
CA ALA A 204 13.75 -15.52 -16.24
C ALA A 204 12.71 -15.00 -15.24
N CYS A 205 11.92 -13.98 -15.63
CA CYS A 205 10.83 -13.44 -14.82
C CYS A 205 9.75 -14.49 -14.49
N ARG A 206 9.33 -15.23 -15.53
CA ARG A 206 8.34 -16.31 -15.39
C ARG A 206 8.89 -17.42 -14.50
N ARG A 207 10.15 -17.83 -14.71
CA ARG A 207 10.81 -18.83 -13.86
C ARG A 207 10.81 -18.42 -12.38
N LEU A 208 11.21 -17.18 -12.08
CA LEU A 208 11.20 -16.67 -10.71
C LEU A 208 9.80 -16.75 -10.09
N LEU A 209 8.78 -16.22 -10.77
CA LEU A 209 7.41 -16.26 -10.26
C LEU A 209 6.91 -17.71 -10.07
N GLN A 210 7.12 -18.59 -11.04
CA GLN A 210 6.78 -20.01 -10.95
C GLN A 210 7.48 -20.72 -9.79
N THR A 211 8.76 -20.42 -9.56
CA THR A 211 9.52 -20.90 -8.41
C THR A 211 8.91 -20.40 -7.10
N LEU A 212 8.56 -19.11 -7.01
CA LEU A 212 7.92 -18.56 -5.81
C LEU A 212 6.53 -19.16 -5.56
N ALA A 213 5.71 -19.36 -6.60
CA ALA A 213 4.41 -20.03 -6.45
C ALA A 213 4.53 -21.47 -5.96
N GLY A 214 5.56 -22.20 -6.41
CA GLY A 214 5.77 -23.57 -5.95
C GLY A 214 6.07 -23.70 -4.45
N THR A 215 6.53 -22.62 -3.81
CA THR A 215 6.71 -22.59 -2.34
C THR A 215 5.39 -22.69 -1.58
N ALA A 216 4.23 -22.44 -2.21
CA ALA A 216 2.93 -22.62 -1.60
C ALA A 216 2.72 -24.05 -1.06
N GLY A 217 3.31 -25.06 -1.71
CA GLY A 217 3.27 -26.46 -1.27
C GLY A 217 3.91 -26.71 0.10
N VAL A 218 4.83 -25.83 0.51
CA VAL A 218 5.51 -25.91 1.81
C VAL A 218 4.55 -25.64 2.96
N PHE A 219 3.53 -24.81 2.72
CA PHE A 219 2.51 -24.45 3.70
C PHE A 219 1.21 -25.24 3.51
N GLY A 220 1.20 -26.17 2.56
CA GLY A 220 0.11 -27.11 2.36
C GLY A 220 0.30 -28.43 3.13
N PRO A 221 -0.63 -29.38 2.97
CA PRO A 221 -0.67 -30.61 3.76
C PRO A 221 0.56 -31.53 3.66
N ARG A 222 1.37 -31.38 2.59
CA ARG A 222 2.54 -32.25 2.32
C ARG A 222 3.88 -31.60 2.63
N ALA A 223 3.90 -30.32 3.02
CA ALA A 223 5.11 -29.56 3.34
C ALA A 223 6.28 -29.75 2.35
N GLN A 224 6.01 -29.57 1.05
CA GLN A 224 6.98 -29.80 -0.02
C GLN A 224 6.87 -28.77 -1.14
N PHE A 225 7.91 -28.60 -1.95
CA PHE A 225 7.81 -27.79 -3.15
C PHE A 225 6.73 -28.36 -4.10
N SER A 226 5.88 -27.47 -4.63
CA SER A 226 4.79 -27.80 -5.54
C SER A 226 5.05 -27.18 -6.91
N ALA A 227 5.87 -27.83 -7.73
CA ALA A 227 6.21 -27.32 -9.07
C ALA A 227 4.96 -27.07 -9.94
N PRO A 228 4.90 -25.96 -10.72
CA PRO A 228 3.85 -25.73 -11.71
C PRO A 228 3.84 -26.82 -12.79
N ARG A 229 2.65 -27.24 -13.20
CA ARG A 229 2.43 -28.25 -14.23
C ARG A 229 2.22 -27.62 -15.61
N ASP A 230 2.35 -28.42 -16.66
CA ASP A 230 2.05 -27.97 -18.02
C ASP A 230 0.56 -27.55 -18.15
N GLY A 231 0.32 -26.40 -18.77
CA GLY A 231 -1.01 -25.79 -18.89
C GLY A 231 -1.64 -25.28 -17.58
N GLU A 232 -0.93 -25.34 -16.46
CA GLU A 232 -1.43 -24.88 -15.15
C GLU A 232 -1.17 -23.38 -14.96
N PHE A 233 -2.22 -22.64 -14.62
CA PHE A 233 -2.10 -21.24 -14.24
C PHE A 233 -1.53 -21.08 -12.83
N MET A 234 -0.88 -19.96 -12.56
CA MET A 234 -0.25 -19.63 -11.28
C MET A 234 -1.22 -19.78 -10.10
N ALA A 235 -2.45 -19.29 -10.23
CA ALA A 235 -3.48 -19.43 -9.21
C ALA A 235 -3.82 -20.90 -8.91
N GLN A 236 -3.86 -21.76 -9.94
CA GLN A 236 -4.08 -23.20 -9.78
C GLN A 236 -2.90 -23.87 -9.07
N CYS A 237 -1.67 -23.55 -9.46
CA CYS A 237 -0.47 -24.05 -8.81
C CYS A 237 -0.45 -23.70 -7.31
N VAL A 238 -0.78 -22.45 -6.96
CA VAL A 238 -0.84 -22.00 -5.57
C VAL A 238 -1.98 -22.67 -4.81
N ALA A 239 -3.19 -22.72 -5.37
CA ALA A 239 -4.34 -23.39 -4.75
C ALA A 239 -4.05 -24.87 -4.47
N ARG A 240 -3.47 -25.58 -5.45
CA ARG A 240 -3.04 -26.95 -5.30
C ARG A 240 -1.96 -27.10 -4.23
N GLY A 241 -0.95 -26.24 -4.24
CA GLY A 241 0.12 -26.22 -3.24
C GLY A 241 -0.43 -26.09 -1.82
N LEU A 242 -1.38 -25.18 -1.60
CA LEU A 242 -2.03 -24.96 -0.31
C LEU A 242 -3.07 -26.02 0.07
N GLY A 243 -3.28 -27.04 -0.76
CA GLY A 243 -4.18 -28.16 -0.47
C GLY A 243 -5.65 -27.93 -0.82
N LEU A 244 -5.97 -26.89 -1.60
CA LEU A 244 -7.33 -26.63 -2.09
C LEU A 244 -7.68 -27.44 -3.34
N GLY A 245 -6.69 -28.06 -3.97
CA GLY A 245 -6.86 -28.78 -5.25
C GLY A 245 -7.32 -27.83 -6.37
N ASP A 246 -8.22 -28.33 -7.23
CA ASP A 246 -8.73 -27.59 -8.40
C ASP A 246 -10.06 -26.88 -8.12
N ARG A 247 -10.33 -26.56 -6.85
CA ARG A 247 -11.57 -25.93 -6.39
C ARG A 247 -11.82 -24.60 -7.15
N PRO A 248 -12.81 -24.50 -8.05
CA PRO A 248 -12.87 -23.41 -9.04
C PRO A 248 -13.08 -22.02 -8.44
N ASP A 249 -13.94 -21.90 -7.43
CA ASP A 249 -14.23 -20.64 -6.74
C ASP A 249 -13.02 -20.14 -5.94
N ALA A 250 -12.30 -21.03 -5.26
CA ALA A 250 -11.07 -20.68 -4.55
C ALA A 250 -9.93 -20.30 -5.51
N VAL A 251 -9.78 -21.02 -6.64
CA VAL A 251 -8.82 -20.66 -7.70
C VAL A 251 -9.12 -19.26 -8.25
N ARG A 252 -10.39 -18.95 -8.55
CA ARG A 252 -10.78 -17.60 -9.01
C ARG A 252 -10.49 -16.51 -7.96
N ALA A 253 -10.75 -16.79 -6.69
CA ALA A 253 -10.47 -15.85 -5.61
C ALA A 253 -8.96 -15.62 -5.43
N ILE A 254 -8.14 -16.67 -5.53
CA ILE A 254 -6.67 -16.58 -5.50
C ILE A 254 -6.17 -15.79 -6.71
N ASP A 255 -6.67 -16.06 -7.91
CA ASP A 255 -6.26 -15.35 -9.11
C ASP A 255 -6.61 -13.86 -9.04
N ALA A 256 -7.81 -13.51 -8.54
CA ALA A 256 -8.19 -12.13 -8.26
C ALA A 256 -7.25 -11.48 -7.23
N ALA A 257 -6.91 -12.19 -6.15
CA ALA A 257 -5.93 -11.72 -5.16
C ALA A 257 -4.56 -11.43 -5.77
N LEU A 258 -4.11 -12.29 -6.70
CA LEU A 258 -2.86 -12.10 -7.42
C LEU A 258 -2.94 -10.88 -8.36
N VAL A 259 -3.99 -10.75 -9.17
CA VAL A 259 -4.17 -9.60 -10.09
C VAL A 259 -4.27 -8.28 -9.32
N MET A 260 -5.08 -8.21 -8.26
CA MET A 260 -5.25 -6.99 -7.47
C MET A 260 -4.00 -6.58 -6.69
N SER A 261 -3.07 -7.51 -6.48
CA SER A 261 -1.79 -7.29 -5.81
C SER A 261 -0.61 -7.10 -6.76
N ALA A 262 -0.78 -7.33 -8.06
CA ALA A 262 0.32 -7.42 -9.02
C ALA A 262 1.18 -6.15 -9.08
N GLU A 263 0.55 -4.97 -8.98
CA GLU A 263 1.27 -3.71 -9.00
C GLU A 263 0.51 -2.58 -8.27
N HIS A 264 1.25 -1.61 -7.72
CA HIS A 264 0.66 -0.45 -7.03
C HIS A 264 1.68 0.71 -6.92
N GLU A 265 2.15 1.16 -8.08
CA GLU A 265 2.99 2.35 -8.24
C GLU A 265 4.27 2.34 -7.36
N LEU A 266 4.80 3.51 -7.00
CA LEU A 266 6.06 3.68 -6.27
C LEU A 266 5.89 3.47 -4.76
N SER A 267 5.41 2.30 -4.36
CA SER A 267 5.43 1.86 -2.96
C SER A 267 6.87 1.79 -2.43
N ALA A 268 7.05 1.77 -1.10
CA ALA A 268 8.40 1.68 -0.52
C ALA A 268 9.21 0.46 -1.02
N PRO A 269 8.63 -0.76 -1.11
CA PRO A 269 9.29 -1.90 -1.76
C PRO A 269 9.66 -1.65 -3.22
N THR A 270 8.74 -1.08 -4.01
CA THR A 270 9.02 -0.74 -5.42
C THR A 270 10.15 0.28 -5.54
N PHE A 271 10.20 1.27 -4.65
CA PHE A 271 11.28 2.26 -4.64
C PHE A 271 12.63 1.62 -4.27
N ALA A 272 12.65 0.69 -3.31
CA ALA A 272 13.84 -0.09 -2.97
C ALA A 272 14.32 -0.93 -4.16
N THR A 273 13.40 -1.55 -4.91
CA THR A 273 13.71 -2.25 -6.17
C THR A 273 14.40 -1.32 -7.16
N ARG A 274 13.86 -0.11 -7.38
CA ARG A 274 14.48 0.87 -8.31
C ARG A 274 15.85 1.32 -7.82
N ILE A 275 16.03 1.57 -6.52
CA ILE A 275 17.35 1.91 -5.97
C ILE A 275 18.35 0.78 -6.28
N CYS A 276 18.01 -0.47 -5.97
CA CYS A 276 18.85 -1.64 -6.22
C CYS A 276 19.16 -1.81 -7.71
N ALA A 277 18.16 -1.74 -8.57
CA ALA A 277 18.32 -1.84 -10.02
C ALA A 277 19.25 -0.75 -10.59
N SER A 278 19.20 0.46 -10.02
CA SER A 278 20.04 1.58 -10.45
C SER A 278 21.55 1.41 -10.18
N THR A 279 21.93 0.42 -9.35
CA THR A 279 23.34 0.08 -9.10
C THR A 279 23.87 -1.00 -10.03
N GLY A 280 23.04 -1.55 -10.92
CA GLY A 280 23.39 -2.69 -11.78
C GLY A 280 23.26 -4.06 -11.11
N ALA A 281 22.61 -4.14 -9.94
CA ALA A 281 22.34 -5.42 -9.28
C ALA A 281 21.42 -6.32 -10.13
N ASP A 282 21.54 -7.62 -9.92
CA ASP A 282 20.77 -8.64 -10.63
C ASP A 282 19.26 -8.59 -10.33
N LEU A 283 18.46 -9.27 -11.16
CA LEU A 283 17.00 -9.23 -11.02
C LEU A 283 16.55 -9.80 -9.68
N HIS A 284 17.15 -10.91 -9.24
CA HIS A 284 16.79 -11.57 -7.99
C HIS A 284 17.15 -10.69 -6.79
N ALA A 285 18.32 -10.03 -6.79
CA ALA A 285 18.69 -9.07 -5.76
C ALA A 285 17.72 -7.88 -5.70
N CYS A 286 17.28 -7.36 -6.85
CA CYS A 286 16.29 -6.28 -6.90
C CYS A 286 14.94 -6.70 -6.27
N VAL A 287 14.49 -7.93 -6.54
CA VAL A 287 13.27 -8.49 -5.96
C VAL A 287 13.46 -8.79 -4.46
N ALA A 288 14.60 -9.34 -4.06
CA ALA A 288 14.93 -9.62 -2.66
C ALA A 288 14.96 -8.33 -1.82
N ALA A 289 15.53 -7.24 -2.34
CA ALA A 289 15.51 -5.93 -1.69
C ALA A 289 14.07 -5.43 -1.47
N ALA A 290 13.18 -5.68 -2.43
CA ALA A 290 11.76 -5.37 -2.32
C ALA A 290 11.08 -6.20 -1.22
N MET A 291 11.29 -7.52 -1.20
CA MET A 291 10.72 -8.43 -0.21
C MET A 291 11.16 -8.07 1.22
N LEU A 292 12.45 -7.76 1.42
CA LEU A 292 12.99 -7.30 2.69
C LEU A 292 12.42 -5.94 3.12
N THR A 293 12.15 -5.05 2.17
CA THR A 293 11.49 -3.76 2.46
C THR A 293 10.01 -3.96 2.82
N GLN A 294 9.33 -4.87 2.13
CA GLN A 294 7.91 -5.16 2.31
C GLN A 294 7.61 -5.92 3.62
N SER A 295 8.61 -6.57 4.23
CA SER A 295 8.41 -7.31 5.49
C SER A 295 8.17 -6.44 6.72
N GLY A 296 8.29 -5.11 6.62
CA GLY A 296 7.97 -4.19 7.71
C GLY A 296 6.46 -4.17 8.04
N SER A 297 6.12 -3.85 9.29
CA SER A 297 4.73 -3.79 9.78
C SER A 297 3.87 -2.72 9.10
N MET A 298 4.50 -1.65 8.60
CA MET A 298 3.83 -0.60 7.80
C MET A 298 3.54 -1.04 6.34
N GLN A 299 3.91 -2.26 5.98
CA GLN A 299 3.72 -2.91 4.68
C GLN A 299 3.00 -4.25 4.92
N VAL A 300 3.16 -5.24 4.03
CA VAL A 300 2.48 -6.54 4.18
C VAL A 300 2.88 -7.27 5.46
N GLY A 301 4.01 -6.93 6.09
CA GLY A 301 4.39 -7.48 7.39
C GLY A 301 3.34 -7.23 8.49
N GLY A 302 2.53 -6.18 8.36
CA GLY A 302 1.40 -5.89 9.27
C GLY A 302 0.23 -6.87 9.15
N ALA A 303 0.20 -7.72 8.11
CA ALA A 303 -0.83 -8.75 7.96
C ALA A 303 -0.81 -9.77 9.11
N VAL A 304 0.34 -9.99 9.76
CA VAL A 304 0.48 -10.87 10.93
C VAL A 304 -0.39 -10.37 12.10
N GLU A 305 -0.51 -9.05 12.27
CA GLU A 305 -1.35 -8.46 13.31
C GLU A 305 -2.84 -8.67 13.02
N VAL A 306 -3.24 -8.64 11.73
CA VAL A 306 -4.62 -8.94 11.31
C VAL A 306 -4.96 -10.41 11.57
N GLU A 307 -4.03 -11.31 11.28
CA GLU A 307 -4.18 -12.74 11.55
C GLU A 307 -4.35 -13.00 13.05
N ALA A 308 -3.45 -12.45 13.88
CA ALA A 308 -3.52 -12.57 15.33
C ALA A 308 -4.82 -11.98 15.91
N LEU A 309 -5.29 -10.86 15.37
CA LEU A 309 -6.58 -10.28 15.73
C LEU A 309 -7.73 -11.26 15.44
N ILE A 310 -7.83 -11.76 14.20
CA ILE A 310 -8.92 -12.67 13.80
C ILE A 310 -8.90 -13.95 14.64
N ASP A 311 -7.71 -14.49 14.92
CA ASP A 311 -7.54 -15.72 15.72
C ASP A 311 -7.98 -15.55 17.18
N ALA A 312 -7.83 -14.34 17.73
CA ALA A 312 -8.24 -14.00 19.09
C ALA A 312 -9.75 -13.77 19.23
N LEU A 313 -10.48 -13.52 18.13
CA LEU A 313 -11.91 -13.27 18.18
C LEU A 313 -12.70 -14.57 18.50
N PRO A 314 -13.75 -14.50 19.33
CA PRO A 314 -14.59 -15.66 19.62
C PRO A 314 -15.43 -16.05 18.40
N PHE A 315 -15.83 -17.32 18.34
CA PHE A 315 -16.88 -17.76 17.41
C PHE A 315 -18.24 -17.21 17.86
N GLY A 316 -19.14 -16.94 16.91
CA GLY A 316 -20.46 -16.36 17.21
C GLY A 316 -20.41 -14.89 17.65
N LEU A 317 -19.32 -14.20 17.31
CA LEU A 317 -19.14 -12.77 17.56
C LEU A 317 -20.18 -11.95 16.80
N GLU A 318 -20.90 -11.09 17.51
CA GLU A 318 -21.74 -10.07 16.87
C GLU A 318 -20.88 -8.89 16.36
N PRO A 319 -21.23 -8.27 15.22
CA PRO A 319 -20.46 -7.18 14.64
C PRO A 319 -20.14 -6.02 15.59
N GLU A 320 -21.09 -5.63 16.44
CA GLU A 320 -20.93 -4.53 17.41
C GLU A 320 -19.84 -4.79 18.46
N ASP A 321 -19.54 -6.06 18.76
CA ASP A 321 -18.57 -6.46 19.77
C ASP A 321 -17.15 -6.60 19.23
N ALA A 322 -16.98 -6.61 17.90
CA ALA A 322 -15.70 -6.89 17.25
C ALA A 322 -14.61 -5.86 17.59
N LEU A 323 -14.93 -4.57 17.58
CA LEU A 323 -13.97 -3.50 17.90
C LEU A 323 -13.67 -3.37 19.39
N PRO A 324 -14.66 -3.42 20.31
CA PRO A 324 -14.39 -3.50 21.74
C PRO A 324 -13.46 -4.65 22.12
N LEU A 325 -13.65 -5.83 21.52
CA LEU A 325 -12.79 -6.99 21.78
C LEU A 325 -11.39 -6.81 21.19
N ALA A 326 -11.28 -6.27 19.97
CA ALA A 326 -9.98 -5.91 19.40
C ALA A 326 -9.21 -4.95 20.32
N ALA A 327 -9.90 -3.95 20.89
CA ALA A 327 -9.32 -3.00 21.83
C ALA A 327 -8.80 -3.68 23.11
N ALA A 328 -9.58 -4.62 23.66
CA ALA A 328 -9.21 -5.38 24.85
C ALA A 328 -7.98 -6.27 24.62
N SER A 329 -7.74 -6.69 23.38
CA SER A 329 -6.56 -7.46 22.97
C SER A 329 -5.28 -6.62 22.80
N GLY A 330 -5.31 -5.33 23.18
CA GLY A 330 -4.13 -4.46 23.17
C GLY A 330 -3.92 -3.68 21.86
N PHE A 331 -4.82 -3.84 20.89
CA PHE A 331 -4.89 -2.91 19.77
C PHE A 331 -5.48 -1.59 20.25
N LYS A 332 -4.99 -0.45 19.75
CA LYS A 332 -5.66 0.83 20.07
C LYS A 332 -7.07 0.74 19.51
N SER A 333 -8.08 0.93 20.36
CA SER A 333 -9.51 0.78 20.03
C SER A 333 -9.94 1.50 18.74
N ASN A 334 -9.18 2.52 18.32
CA ASN A 334 -9.52 3.39 17.21
C ASN A 334 -8.76 3.07 15.91
N GLU A 335 -7.83 2.13 15.88
CA GLU A 335 -7.04 1.82 14.68
C GLU A 335 -6.78 0.31 14.57
N LEU A 336 -7.59 -0.38 13.77
CA LEU A 336 -7.33 -1.77 13.41
C LEU A 336 -6.10 -1.88 12.48
N PRO A 337 -5.24 -2.91 12.65
CA PRO A 337 -4.08 -3.11 11.79
C PRO A 337 -4.53 -3.33 10.34
N CYS A 338 -3.89 -2.63 9.40
CA CYS A 338 -4.22 -2.69 7.96
C CYS A 338 -5.65 -2.22 7.61
N PHE A 339 -6.27 -1.35 8.41
CA PHE A 339 -7.49 -0.63 8.05
C PHE A 339 -7.16 0.82 7.70
N GLY A 340 -7.74 1.30 6.61
CA GLY A 340 -7.43 2.59 6.00
C GLY A 340 -6.24 2.55 5.06
N HIS A 341 -6.23 3.46 4.09
CA HIS A 341 -5.13 3.62 3.15
C HIS A 341 -4.97 5.09 2.75
N PRO A 342 -3.79 5.72 2.90
CA PRO A 342 -3.64 7.17 2.65
C PRO A 342 -3.90 7.65 1.21
N LEU A 343 -3.87 6.74 0.23
CA LEU A 343 -4.17 7.06 -1.17
C LEU A 343 -5.67 6.94 -1.53
N TYR A 344 -6.51 6.44 -0.63
CA TYR A 344 -7.92 6.19 -0.91
C TYR A 344 -8.79 6.87 0.15
N ASP A 345 -9.64 7.78 -0.31
CA ASP A 345 -10.66 8.40 0.55
C ASP A 345 -11.76 7.36 0.82
N GLY A 346 -11.76 6.78 2.02
CA GLY A 346 -12.73 5.76 2.43
C GLY A 346 -12.27 4.34 2.13
N GLU A 347 -13.06 3.58 1.36
CA GLU A 347 -12.80 2.17 1.08
C GLU A 347 -11.70 1.97 0.03
N ASP A 348 -10.74 1.09 0.31
CA ASP A 348 -9.74 0.68 -0.69
C ASP A 348 -10.45 -0.12 -1.81
N PRO A 349 -10.44 0.37 -3.07
CA PRO A 349 -11.16 -0.27 -4.17
C PRO A 349 -10.64 -1.69 -4.48
N ARG A 350 -9.41 -2.02 -4.07
CA ARG A 350 -8.88 -3.39 -4.20
C ARG A 350 -9.47 -4.30 -3.14
N SER A 351 -9.59 -3.80 -1.92
CA SER A 351 -10.22 -4.51 -0.80
C SER A 351 -11.66 -4.84 -1.12
N ALA A 352 -12.42 -3.88 -1.66
CA ALA A 352 -13.81 -4.09 -2.08
C ALA A 352 -13.96 -5.27 -3.07
N VAL A 353 -13.07 -5.37 -4.08
CA VAL A 353 -13.06 -6.49 -5.04
C VAL A 353 -12.80 -7.81 -4.32
N LEU A 354 -11.80 -7.88 -3.43
CA LEU A 354 -11.45 -9.13 -2.75
C LEU A 354 -12.53 -9.59 -1.76
N LEU A 355 -13.18 -8.67 -1.07
CA LEU A 355 -14.26 -9.01 -0.14
C LEU A 355 -15.53 -9.50 -0.86
N ASP A 356 -15.81 -9.03 -2.09
CA ASP A 356 -16.92 -9.53 -2.92
C ASP A 356 -16.77 -11.04 -3.20
N PHE A 357 -15.54 -11.53 -3.38
CA PHE A 357 -15.31 -12.95 -3.62
C PHE A 357 -15.74 -13.84 -2.46
N ILE A 358 -15.78 -13.35 -1.23
CA ILE A 358 -16.23 -14.13 -0.07
C ILE A 358 -17.67 -14.59 -0.27
N GLY A 359 -18.56 -13.70 -0.72
CA GLY A 359 -19.96 -14.05 -0.99
C GLY A 359 -20.16 -14.97 -2.20
N ARG A 360 -19.10 -15.24 -2.95
CA ARG A 360 -19.09 -16.06 -4.17
C ARG A 360 -18.37 -17.40 -3.98
N LEU A 361 -17.98 -17.72 -2.75
CA LEU A 361 -17.41 -19.01 -2.39
C LEU A 361 -18.51 -20.06 -2.25
N ASP A 362 -18.27 -21.24 -2.80
CA ASP A 362 -19.12 -22.42 -2.67
C ASP A 362 -18.93 -23.10 -1.30
N THR A 363 -17.73 -23.00 -0.72
CA THR A 363 -17.37 -23.57 0.59
C THR A 363 -16.65 -22.54 1.47
N HIS A 364 -17.13 -22.35 2.69
CA HIS A 364 -16.54 -21.40 3.62
C HIS A 364 -15.55 -22.07 4.58
N GLY A 365 -14.42 -21.43 4.80
CA GLY A 365 -13.47 -21.77 5.85
C GLY A 365 -14.07 -21.50 7.24
N PRO A 366 -13.54 -22.15 8.29
CA PRO A 366 -14.10 -22.08 9.64
C PRO A 366 -14.11 -20.66 10.24
N ASP A 367 -13.17 -19.80 9.83
CA ASP A 367 -13.06 -18.42 10.31
C ASP A 367 -13.98 -17.44 9.57
N THR A 368 -14.77 -17.89 8.58
CA THR A 368 -15.66 -17.02 7.81
C THR A 368 -16.60 -16.17 8.68
N PRO A 369 -17.27 -16.72 9.72
CA PRO A 369 -18.15 -15.90 10.57
C PRO A 369 -17.38 -14.80 11.33
N ARG A 370 -16.16 -15.10 11.81
CA ARG A 370 -15.31 -14.12 12.52
C ARG A 370 -14.93 -12.96 11.62
N VAL A 371 -14.49 -13.26 10.39
CA VAL A 371 -14.07 -12.20 9.47
C VAL A 371 -15.26 -11.38 8.97
N GLN A 372 -16.44 -11.99 8.79
CA GLN A 372 -17.66 -11.25 8.47
C GLN A 372 -18.07 -10.30 9.59
N ALA A 373 -18.06 -10.76 10.85
CA ALA A 373 -18.34 -9.92 12.02
C ALA A 373 -17.33 -8.76 12.14
N LEU A 374 -16.03 -9.04 12.01
CA LEU A 374 -14.97 -8.02 12.05
C LEU A 374 -15.16 -6.96 10.96
N VAL A 375 -15.40 -7.38 9.71
CA VAL A 375 -15.60 -6.45 8.59
C VAL A 375 -16.85 -5.60 8.78
N ALA A 376 -17.95 -6.21 9.24
CA ALA A 376 -19.20 -5.51 9.51
C ALA A 376 -19.03 -4.47 10.64
N GLY A 377 -18.45 -4.87 11.78
CA GLY A 377 -18.18 -3.98 12.91
C GLY A 377 -17.22 -2.83 12.56
N ALA A 378 -16.14 -3.13 11.84
CA ALA A 378 -15.20 -2.12 11.38
C ALA A 378 -15.87 -1.09 10.47
N ARG A 379 -16.68 -1.54 9.50
CA ARG A 379 -17.41 -0.66 8.58
C ARG A 379 -18.42 0.24 9.30
N GLN A 380 -19.11 -0.27 10.32
CA GLN A 380 -20.01 0.54 11.17
C GLN A 380 -19.27 1.68 11.88
N ALA A 381 -18.01 1.46 12.25
CA ALA A 381 -17.15 2.49 12.85
C ALA A 381 -16.37 3.34 11.83
N GLY A 382 -16.66 3.22 10.52
CA GLY A 382 -15.97 3.96 9.46
C GLY A 382 -14.54 3.48 9.18
N GLN A 383 -14.16 2.30 9.66
CA GLN A 383 -12.86 1.68 9.36
C GLN A 383 -13.03 0.68 8.21
N HIS A 384 -12.20 0.82 7.17
CA HIS A 384 -12.26 -0.03 5.99
C HIS A 384 -10.96 -0.82 5.84
N PRO A 385 -11.01 -2.15 5.61
CA PRO A 385 -9.80 -2.93 5.39
C PRO A 385 -9.09 -2.44 4.13
N ASN A 386 -7.77 -2.27 4.18
CA ASN A 386 -6.97 -2.10 2.98
C ASN A 386 -6.67 -3.48 2.33
N VAL A 387 -5.96 -3.50 1.21
CA VAL A 387 -5.63 -4.74 0.50
C VAL A 387 -4.96 -5.82 1.37
N PHE A 388 -4.12 -5.45 2.35
CA PHE A 388 -3.44 -6.42 3.21
C PHE A 388 -4.43 -7.13 4.15
N ALA A 389 -5.31 -6.37 4.80
CA ALA A 389 -6.37 -6.95 5.63
C ALA A 389 -7.33 -7.79 4.77
N ALA A 390 -7.71 -7.29 3.59
CA ALA A 390 -8.61 -8.01 2.68
C ALA A 390 -8.05 -9.36 2.23
N LEU A 391 -6.75 -9.45 1.98
CA LEU A 391 -6.08 -10.72 1.64
C LEU A 391 -6.10 -11.71 2.81
N VAL A 392 -5.85 -11.25 4.04
CA VAL A 392 -5.96 -12.10 5.23
C VAL A 392 -7.40 -12.60 5.38
N ILE A 393 -8.37 -11.68 5.31
CA ILE A 393 -9.80 -11.98 5.42
C ILE A 393 -10.23 -13.00 4.36
N LEU A 394 -9.84 -12.80 3.09
CA LEU A 394 -10.14 -13.72 2.01
C LEU A 394 -9.52 -15.10 2.25
N CYS A 395 -8.24 -15.17 2.65
CA CYS A 395 -7.56 -16.42 2.96
C CYS A 395 -8.25 -17.18 4.10
N LYS A 396 -8.62 -16.48 5.18
CA LYS A 396 -9.39 -17.05 6.30
C LYS A 396 -10.75 -17.57 5.86
N ALA A 397 -11.44 -16.82 5.00
CA ALA A 397 -12.73 -17.24 4.44
C ALA A 397 -12.63 -18.44 3.49
N ILE A 398 -11.48 -18.66 2.84
CA ILE A 398 -11.22 -19.85 2.02
C ILE A 398 -10.80 -21.05 2.90
N GLY A 399 -10.27 -20.80 4.10
CA GLY A 399 -9.74 -21.82 5.01
C GLY A 399 -8.23 -22.06 4.86
N LEU A 400 -7.50 -21.05 4.38
CA LEU A 400 -6.05 -21.09 4.23
C LEU A 400 -5.32 -20.76 5.55
N PRO A 401 -4.11 -21.30 5.77
CA PRO A 401 -3.34 -21.03 6.98
C PRO A 401 -2.81 -19.59 7.02
N ASN A 402 -2.43 -19.14 8.23
CA ASN A 402 -1.77 -17.85 8.44
C ASN A 402 -0.49 -17.73 7.59
N GLY A 403 -0.19 -16.51 7.16
CA GLY A 403 0.87 -16.17 6.21
C GLY A 403 0.45 -16.29 4.73
N SER A 404 -0.67 -16.93 4.40
CA SER A 404 -1.11 -17.10 3.01
C SER A 404 -1.41 -15.77 2.33
N GLY A 405 -2.04 -14.81 3.02
CA GLY A 405 -2.32 -13.48 2.46
C GLY A 405 -1.04 -12.72 2.09
N ALA A 406 -0.04 -12.74 2.99
CA ALA A 406 1.26 -12.11 2.74
C ALA A 406 2.05 -12.82 1.62
N MET A 407 1.94 -14.15 1.52
CA MET A 407 2.54 -14.94 0.45
C MET A 407 1.94 -14.55 -0.91
N LEU A 408 0.61 -14.54 -1.03
CA LEU A 408 -0.10 -14.16 -2.26
C LEU A 408 0.27 -12.74 -2.69
N HIS A 409 0.26 -11.78 -1.76
CA HIS A 409 0.65 -10.41 -2.06
C HIS A 409 2.07 -10.33 -2.60
N THR A 410 3.01 -11.00 -1.95
CA THR A 410 4.44 -10.93 -2.29
C THR A 410 4.76 -11.62 -3.61
N LEU A 411 4.14 -12.79 -3.84
CA LEU A 411 4.20 -13.48 -5.13
C LEU A 411 3.69 -12.57 -6.25
N ALA A 412 2.51 -11.98 -6.07
CA ALA A 412 1.92 -11.12 -7.07
C ALA A 412 2.75 -9.86 -7.34
N ARG A 413 3.15 -9.16 -6.28
CA ARG A 413 3.89 -7.89 -6.35
C ARG A 413 5.26 -8.02 -7.02
N THR A 414 5.81 -9.22 -7.02
CA THR A 414 7.04 -9.53 -7.76
C THR A 414 6.90 -9.20 -9.26
N SER A 415 5.71 -9.31 -9.83
CA SER A 415 5.45 -8.87 -11.21
C SER A 415 5.71 -7.37 -11.43
N GLY A 416 5.17 -6.52 -10.55
CA GLY A 416 5.43 -5.08 -10.56
C GLY A 416 6.89 -4.74 -10.29
N TRP A 417 7.54 -5.40 -9.32
CA TRP A 417 8.96 -5.16 -9.02
C TRP A 417 9.87 -5.49 -10.20
N ILE A 418 9.61 -6.59 -10.91
CA ILE A 418 10.32 -6.92 -12.15
C ILE A 418 10.16 -5.76 -13.16
N ALA A 419 8.94 -5.26 -13.37
CA ALA A 419 8.68 -4.17 -14.29
C ALA A 419 9.42 -2.88 -13.92
N HIS A 420 9.42 -2.50 -12.64
CA HIS A 420 10.09 -1.30 -12.14
C HIS A 420 11.61 -1.43 -12.16
N ALA A 421 12.17 -2.62 -11.90
CA ALA A 421 13.60 -2.88 -12.07
C ALA A 421 14.01 -2.66 -13.53
N MET A 422 13.21 -3.16 -14.47
CA MET A 422 13.45 -2.99 -15.90
C MET A 422 13.31 -1.54 -16.35
N GLU A 423 12.23 -0.87 -15.96
CA GLU A 423 12.02 0.55 -16.26
C GLU A 423 13.17 1.41 -15.71
N GLN A 424 13.64 1.11 -14.50
CA GLN A 424 14.79 1.81 -13.92
C GLN A 424 16.08 1.57 -14.70
N ARG A 425 16.35 0.33 -15.14
CA ARG A 425 17.54 0.02 -15.95
C ARG A 425 17.55 0.79 -17.27
N LEU A 426 16.38 0.98 -17.90
CA LEU A 426 16.24 1.77 -19.13
C LEU A 426 16.59 3.25 -18.95
N THR A 427 16.52 3.79 -17.73
CA THR A 427 16.95 5.17 -17.47
C THR A 427 18.46 5.36 -17.54
N GLY A 428 19.25 4.30 -17.36
CA GLY A 428 20.72 4.33 -17.36
C GLY A 428 21.36 5.15 -16.24
N ALA A 429 20.58 5.64 -15.26
CA ALA A 429 21.05 6.55 -14.23
C ALA A 429 20.97 5.93 -12.83
N MET A 430 22.06 6.07 -12.06
CA MET A 430 22.13 5.67 -10.66
C MET A 430 21.30 6.60 -9.76
N LEU A 431 20.47 6.04 -8.89
CA LEU A 431 19.75 6.79 -7.87
C LEU A 431 20.65 7.03 -6.66
N ARG A 432 21.19 8.25 -6.56
CA ARG A 432 22.07 8.66 -5.45
C ARG A 432 21.64 9.99 -4.83
N PRO A 433 20.61 10.00 -3.96
CA PRO A 433 20.19 11.24 -3.31
C PRO A 433 21.27 11.79 -2.37
N ARG A 434 21.27 13.11 -2.19
CA ARG A 434 22.11 13.81 -1.21
C ARG A 434 21.28 14.17 0.03
N ALA A 435 21.88 13.99 1.20
CA ALA A 435 21.30 14.47 2.45
C ALA A 435 21.83 15.87 2.80
N LYS A 436 20.99 16.70 3.41
CA LYS A 436 21.43 17.92 4.11
C LYS A 436 21.95 17.51 5.48
N TYR A 437 23.25 17.70 5.72
CA TYR A 437 23.84 17.48 7.04
C TYR A 437 23.33 18.54 8.02
N MET A 438 22.81 18.10 9.17
CA MET A 438 22.24 18.98 10.22
C MET A 438 23.08 18.95 11.51
N GLY A 439 24.22 18.26 11.52
CA GLY A 439 25.13 18.25 12.66
C GLY A 439 25.94 19.54 12.77
N GLN A 440 26.54 19.77 13.93
CA GLN A 440 27.42 20.92 14.14
C GLN A 440 28.75 20.71 13.41
N HIS A 441 29.24 21.77 12.75
CA HIS A 441 30.59 21.76 12.23
C HIS A 441 31.59 22.01 13.36
N HIS A 442 32.64 21.21 13.45
CA HIS A 442 33.75 21.51 14.35
C HIS A 442 34.40 22.84 13.96
N PRO A 443 34.75 23.69 14.93
CA PRO A 443 35.54 24.88 14.65
C PRO A 443 36.88 24.46 14.04
N ARG A 444 37.27 25.13 12.95
CA ARG A 444 38.53 24.91 12.24
C ARG A 444 39.72 25.40 13.04
#